data_AF-A0A2G9U148-F1
#
_entry.id   AF-A0A2G9U148-F1
#
_cell.length_a   1.000
_cell.length_b   1.000
_cell.length_c   1.000
_cell.angle_alpha   90.00
_cell.angle_beta   90.00
_cell.angle_gamma   90.00
#
_symmetry.space_group_name_H-M   'P 1'
#
loop_
_entity.id
_entity.type
_entity.pdbx_description
1 polymer ?
#
loop_
_entity_poly.entity_id
_entity_poly.type
_entity_poly.pdbx_seq_one_letter_code
_entity_poly.pdbx_strand_id
1 'polypeptide(L)'
;MRDVMVHGDLWSANLLWKKTDSGFELGRIVDFQLAHFGCAAEDLTRLLITTLSGHDRRANWDCLLKEFHGYLTTYCGSTEVPYSLDQLKEAYRRFFPFAGVILLPVIDAVAKIGARKIADDEKVAIQETLHEKTQALFEDMLNFAERNRDVRISQ
;
A
#
# COMPACT_ATOMS: atom_id res chain seq x y z
N MET A 1 4.61 14.79 11.25
CA MET A 1 3.29 14.16 11.10
C MET A 1 2.85 13.73 12.48
N ARG A 2 1.62 14.05 12.93
CA ARG A 2 1.09 13.50 14.19
C ARG A 2 0.70 12.04 13.99
N ASP A 3 0.88 11.25 15.03
CA ASP A 3 0.47 9.84 15.02
C ASP A 3 -1.06 9.73 14.92
N VAL A 4 -1.50 8.77 14.12
CA VAL A 4 -2.92 8.43 13.93
C VAL A 4 -3.12 6.94 14.16
N MET A 5 -4.36 6.53 14.42
CA MET A 5 -4.69 5.12 14.49
C MET A 5 -4.49 4.48 13.11
N VAL A 6 -3.57 3.53 13.01
CA VAL A 6 -3.31 2.73 11.81
C VAL A 6 -3.71 1.28 12.06
N HIS A 7 -4.07 0.58 10.99
CA HIS A 7 -4.37 -0.84 11.01
C HIS A 7 -3.10 -1.68 11.24
N GLY A 8 -1.96 -1.26 10.69
CA GLY A 8 -0.65 -1.91 10.86
C GLY A 8 -0.46 -3.17 9.99
N ASP A 9 -1.56 -3.86 9.67
CA ASP A 9 -1.60 -4.95 8.70
C ASP A 9 -2.60 -4.75 7.55
N LEU A 10 -2.61 -3.57 6.90
CA LEU A 10 -3.57 -3.33 5.82
C LEU A 10 -3.06 -3.88 4.47
N TRP A 11 -3.74 -4.91 3.96
CA TRP A 11 -3.48 -5.53 2.65
C TRP A 11 -4.73 -6.22 2.10
N SER A 12 -4.68 -6.68 0.85
CA SER A 12 -5.85 -7.21 0.12
C SER A 12 -6.63 -8.31 0.86
N ALA A 13 -5.96 -9.17 1.63
CA ALA A 13 -6.60 -10.28 2.34
C ALA A 13 -7.44 -9.82 3.56
N ASN A 14 -7.15 -8.62 4.09
CA ASN A 14 -7.85 -8.04 5.24
C ASN A 14 -9.02 -7.11 4.82
N LEU A 15 -9.32 -7.06 3.53
CA LEU A 15 -10.45 -6.34 2.94
C LEU A 15 -11.53 -7.33 2.52
N LEU A 16 -12.68 -7.30 3.19
CA LEU A 16 -13.82 -8.14 2.87
C LEU A 16 -14.75 -7.40 1.89
N TRP A 17 -14.91 -7.97 0.71
CA TRP A 17 -15.71 -7.41 -0.36
C TRP A 17 -17.10 -8.06 -0.42
N LYS A 18 -18.13 -7.24 -0.63
CA LYS A 18 -19.48 -7.69 -0.92
C LYS A 18 -19.72 -7.57 -2.42
N LYS A 19 -20.21 -8.66 -3.03
CA LYS A 19 -20.66 -8.62 -4.43
C LYS A 19 -21.99 -7.86 -4.53
N THR A 20 -22.07 -6.93 -5.46
CA THR A 20 -23.25 -6.13 -5.78
C THR A 20 -23.59 -6.28 -7.27
N ASP A 21 -24.75 -5.78 -7.69
CA ASP A 21 -25.16 -5.82 -9.11
C ASP A 21 -24.23 -4.99 -10.01
N SER A 22 -23.56 -3.98 -9.45
CA SER A 22 -22.63 -3.10 -10.15
C SER A 22 -21.15 -3.47 -9.96
N GLY A 23 -20.84 -4.60 -9.30
CA GLY A 23 -19.47 -5.06 -9.07
C GLY A 23 -19.20 -5.48 -7.62
N PHE A 24 -18.22 -4.86 -6.98
CA PHE A 24 -17.83 -5.15 -5.61
C PHE A 24 -17.80 -3.87 -4.78
N GLU A 25 -18.28 -3.98 -3.55
CA GLU A 25 -18.27 -2.90 -2.56
C GLU A 25 -17.45 -3.36 -1.34
N LEU A 26 -16.63 -2.48 -0.77
CA LEU A 26 -15.90 -2.79 0.45
C LEU A 26 -16.90 -2.93 1.61
N GLY A 27 -17.01 -4.13 2.16
CA GLY A 27 -17.95 -4.41 3.25
C GLY A 27 -17.33 -4.18 4.63
N ARG A 28 -16.14 -4.75 4.87
CA ARG A 28 -15.45 -4.67 6.17
C ARG A 28 -13.93 -4.70 6.00
N ILE A 29 -13.25 -4.05 6.93
CA ILE A 29 -11.83 -4.24 7.19
C ILE A 29 -11.72 -5.11 8.44
N VAL A 30 -10.81 -6.10 8.45
CA VAL A 30 -10.67 -7.08 9.54
C VAL A 30 -9.20 -7.28 9.91
N ASP A 31 -8.96 -7.98 11.03
CA ASP A 31 -7.62 -8.33 11.53
C ASP A 31 -6.78 -7.14 12.05
N PHE A 32 -7.33 -6.44 13.03
CA PHE A 32 -6.71 -5.30 13.72
C PHE A 32 -5.65 -5.70 14.77
N GLN A 33 -5.06 -6.91 14.70
CA GLN A 33 -4.13 -7.39 15.72
C GLN A 33 -2.82 -6.58 15.80
N LEU A 34 -2.45 -5.88 14.71
CA LEU A 34 -1.29 -4.98 14.65
C LEU A 34 -1.67 -3.49 14.74
N ALA A 35 -2.92 -3.17 15.06
CA ALA A 35 -3.38 -1.79 15.08
C ALA A 35 -2.73 -0.99 16.22
N HIS A 36 -2.26 0.22 15.90
CA HIS A 36 -1.52 1.08 16.84
C HIS A 36 -1.59 2.55 16.42
N PHE A 37 -1.15 3.46 17.28
CA PHE A 37 -0.94 4.85 16.90
C PHE A 37 0.43 4.99 16.22
N GLY A 38 0.44 5.44 14.98
CA GLY A 38 1.65 5.54 14.17
C GLY A 38 1.49 6.40 12.93
N CYS A 39 2.35 6.15 11.95
CA CYS A 39 2.42 6.93 10.72
C CYS A 39 1.37 6.46 9.71
N ALA A 40 0.50 7.36 9.24
CA ALA A 40 -0.54 7.04 8.25
C ALA A 40 -0.01 6.44 6.94
N ALA A 41 1.26 6.72 6.60
CA ALA A 41 1.88 6.14 5.42
C ALA A 41 2.06 4.62 5.52
N GLU A 42 2.05 4.03 6.72
CA GLU A 42 2.19 2.59 6.92
C GLU A 42 1.11 1.80 6.18
N ASP A 43 -0.15 2.07 6.49
CA ASP A 43 -1.31 1.42 5.87
C ASP A 43 -1.37 1.66 4.37
N LEU A 44 -1.18 2.92 3.95
CA LEU A 44 -1.29 3.28 2.53
C LEU A 44 -0.17 2.64 1.70
N THR A 45 1.05 2.61 2.22
CA THR A 45 2.17 1.98 1.51
C THR A 45 1.95 0.48 1.38
N ARG A 46 1.55 -0.19 2.47
CA ARG A 46 1.27 -1.64 2.46
C ARG A 46 0.14 -1.98 1.51
N LEU A 47 -0.95 -1.21 1.56
CA LEU A 47 -2.10 -1.40 0.70
C LEU A 47 -1.69 -1.28 -0.78
N LEU A 48 -1.06 -0.17 -1.17
CA LEU A 48 -0.67 0.07 -2.57
C LEU A 48 0.36 -0.96 -3.07
N ILE A 49 1.32 -1.39 -2.25
CA ILE A 49 2.26 -2.45 -2.62
C ILE A 49 1.54 -3.79 -2.81
N THR A 50 0.52 -4.10 -2.01
CA THR A 50 -0.13 -5.41 -2.03
C THR A 50 -1.24 -5.51 -3.08
N THR A 51 -1.92 -4.41 -3.41
CA THR A 51 -3.10 -4.41 -4.30
C THR A 51 -2.84 -3.98 -5.74
N LEU A 52 -1.85 -3.12 -5.99
CA LEU A 52 -1.60 -2.59 -7.33
C LEU A 52 -0.46 -3.31 -8.06
N SER A 53 -0.55 -3.34 -9.39
CA SER A 53 0.61 -3.64 -10.25
C SER A 53 1.71 -2.59 -10.04
N GLY A 54 2.93 -2.90 -10.48
CA GLY A 54 4.02 -1.91 -10.47
C GLY A 54 3.67 -0.68 -11.30
N HIS A 55 3.19 -0.92 -12.53
CA HIS A 55 2.67 0.11 -13.43
C HIS A 55 1.64 1.03 -12.76
N ASP A 56 0.55 0.47 -12.21
CA ASP A 56 -0.54 1.28 -11.67
C ASP A 56 -0.12 2.01 -10.40
N ARG A 57 0.72 1.39 -9.57
CA ARG A 57 1.27 2.05 -8.38
C ARG A 57 2.08 3.28 -8.77
N ARG A 58 2.99 3.16 -9.74
CA ARG A 58 3.82 4.29 -10.21
C ARG A 58 2.98 5.42 -10.80
N ALA A 59 1.96 5.08 -11.58
CA ALA A 59 1.07 6.05 -12.20
C ALA A 59 0.15 6.77 -11.19
N ASN A 60 -0.27 6.08 -10.11
CA ASN A 60 -1.40 6.55 -9.29
C ASN A 60 -1.09 6.79 -7.81
N TRP A 61 0.09 6.44 -7.28
CA TRP A 61 0.34 6.58 -5.82
C TRP A 61 0.10 8.01 -5.33
N ASP A 62 0.54 9.03 -6.09
CA ASP A 62 0.43 10.44 -5.68
C ASP A 62 -1.04 10.92 -5.62
N CYS A 63 -1.86 10.52 -6.62
CA CYS A 63 -3.27 10.89 -6.66
C CYS A 63 -4.10 10.13 -5.61
N LEU A 64 -3.78 8.86 -5.36
CA LEU A 64 -4.44 8.05 -4.33
C LEU A 64 -4.17 8.60 -2.92
N LEU A 65 -2.93 9.03 -2.63
CA LEU A 65 -2.62 9.70 -1.36
C LEU A 65 -3.35 11.04 -1.22
N LYS A 66 -3.47 11.80 -2.32
CA LYS A 66 -4.22 13.06 -2.35
C LYS A 66 -5.71 12.83 -2.09
N GLU A 67 -6.30 11.81 -2.69
CA GLU A 67 -7.71 11.48 -2.50
C GLU A 67 -7.98 11.03 -1.07
N PHE A 68 -7.14 10.14 -0.52
CA PHE A 68 -7.21 9.74 0.89
C PHE A 68 -7.11 10.94 1.84
N HIS A 69 -6.15 11.84 1.62
CA HIS A 69 -6.00 13.06 2.43
C HIS A 69 -7.22 13.99 2.31
N GLY A 70 -7.86 14.03 1.13
CA GLY A 70 -9.13 14.73 0.92
C GLY A 70 -10.27 14.17 1.76
N TYR A 71 -10.42 12.84 1.81
CA TYR A 71 -11.38 12.21 2.71
C TYR A 71 -11.06 12.50 4.17
N LEU A 72 -9.80 12.35 4.59
CA LEU A 72 -9.38 12.66 5.96
C LEU A 72 -9.74 14.09 6.36
N THR A 73 -9.44 15.07 5.49
CA THR A 73 -9.77 16.48 5.72
C THR A 73 -11.28 16.67 5.86
N THR A 74 -12.07 16.01 5.01
CA THR A 74 -13.54 16.05 5.06
C THR A 74 -14.07 15.49 6.38
N TYR A 75 -13.56 14.34 6.83
CA TYR A 75 -13.99 13.70 8.07
C TYR A 75 -13.49 14.41 9.34
N CYS A 76 -12.36 15.12 9.28
CA CYS A 76 -11.93 15.99 10.39
C CYS A 76 -12.85 17.21 10.56
N GLY A 77 -13.52 17.67 9.50
CA GLY A 77 -14.44 18.81 9.58
C GLY A 77 -13.75 20.07 10.11
N SER A 78 -14.21 20.59 11.25
CA SER A 78 -13.60 21.75 11.92
C SER A 78 -12.40 21.40 12.82
N THR A 79 -12.10 20.11 13.02
CA THR A 79 -10.95 19.66 13.79
C THR A 79 -9.66 19.75 12.97
N GLU A 80 -8.55 20.03 13.64
CA GLU A 80 -7.24 20.11 13.00
C GLU A 80 -6.83 18.76 12.36
N VAL A 81 -6.52 18.79 11.07
CA VAL A 81 -6.01 17.61 10.33
C VAL A 81 -4.66 17.18 10.91
N PRO A 82 -4.41 15.88 11.15
CA PRO A 82 -3.20 15.39 11.84
C PRO A 82 -1.88 15.67 11.08
N TYR A 83 -1.96 15.88 9.77
CA TYR A 83 -0.81 16.13 8.91
C TYR A 83 -1.20 16.77 7.58
N SER A 84 -0.24 17.43 6.94
CA SER A 84 -0.40 17.95 5.58
C SER A 84 -0.27 16.84 4.52
N LEU A 85 -0.77 17.11 3.31
CA LEU A 85 -0.57 16.21 2.17
C LEU A 85 0.92 16.00 1.87
N ASP A 86 1.73 17.05 1.96
CA ASP A 86 3.17 16.94 1.72
C ASP A 86 3.87 16.06 2.77
N GLN A 87 3.44 16.14 4.04
CA GLN A 87 3.92 15.22 5.07
C GLN A 87 3.53 13.78 4.75
N LEU A 88 2.32 13.53 4.24
CA LEU A 88 1.89 12.19 3.84
C LEU A 88 2.70 11.64 2.68
N LYS A 89 2.90 12.43 1.63
CA LYS A 89 3.70 12.04 0.46
C LYS A 89 5.15 11.80 0.85
N GLU A 90 5.72 12.65 1.69
CA GLU A 90 7.10 12.48 2.19
C GLU A 90 7.22 11.23 3.06
N ALA A 91 6.26 10.98 3.95
CA ALA A 91 6.24 9.77 4.77
C ALA A 91 6.13 8.49 3.92
N TYR A 92 5.28 8.49 2.89
CA TYR A 92 5.18 7.38 1.92
C TYR A 92 6.54 7.07 1.28
N ARG A 93 7.20 8.07 0.70
CA ARG A 93 8.52 7.89 0.06
C ARG A 93 9.58 7.39 1.03
N ARG A 94 9.57 7.89 2.27
CA ARG A 94 10.50 7.46 3.33
C ARG A 94 10.26 6.03 3.80
N PHE A 95 9.00 5.65 3.94
CA PHE A 95 8.59 4.34 4.44
C PHE A 95 8.67 3.24 3.37
N PHE A 96 8.54 3.59 2.08
CA PHE A 96 8.44 2.63 0.98
C PHE A 96 9.54 1.56 0.97
N PRO A 97 10.84 1.87 1.08
CA PRO A 97 11.87 0.84 1.06
C PRO A 97 11.71 -0.17 2.20
N PHE A 98 11.38 0.30 3.40
CA PHE A 98 11.16 -0.55 4.56
C PHE A 98 9.93 -1.45 4.40
N ALA A 99 8.81 -0.89 3.93
CA ALA A 99 7.61 -1.65 3.60
C ALA A 99 7.89 -2.73 2.56
N GLY A 100 8.65 -2.39 1.51
CA GLY A 100 9.05 -3.32 0.46
C GLY A 100 9.84 -4.51 1.00
N VAL A 101 10.83 -4.27 1.88
CA VAL A 101 11.60 -5.37 2.53
C VAL A 101 10.68 -6.30 3.33
N ILE A 102 9.72 -5.76 4.07
CA ILE A 102 8.79 -6.57 4.88
C ILE A 102 7.83 -7.38 4.01
N LEU A 103 7.35 -6.80 2.90
CA LEU A 103 6.29 -7.38 2.08
C LEU A 103 6.82 -8.32 1.00
N LEU A 104 8.09 -8.24 0.63
CA LEU A 104 8.68 -9.08 -0.42
C LEU A 104 8.45 -10.59 -0.18
N PRO A 105 8.70 -11.14 1.03
CA PRO A 105 8.45 -12.57 1.30
C PRO A 105 6.95 -12.92 1.32
N VAL A 106 6.11 -11.96 1.71
CA VAL A 106 4.66 -12.14 1.81
C VAL A 106 4.05 -12.29 0.42
N ILE A 107 4.47 -11.47 -0.54
CA ILE A 107 3.96 -11.48 -1.92
C ILE A 107 4.19 -12.85 -2.58
N ASP A 108 5.40 -13.39 -2.48
CA ASP A 108 5.74 -14.71 -3.04
C ASP A 108 4.98 -15.85 -2.33
N ALA A 109 4.94 -15.84 -1.00
CA ALA A 109 4.23 -16.85 -0.22
C ALA A 109 2.73 -16.89 -0.52
N VAL A 110 2.09 -15.72 -0.57
CA VAL A 110 0.65 -15.58 -0.85
C VAL A 110 0.34 -16.03 -2.28
N ALA A 111 1.16 -15.63 -3.26
CA ALA A 111 0.96 -16.05 -4.64
C ALA A 111 1.09 -17.57 -4.81
N LYS A 112 2.09 -18.20 -4.16
CA LYS A 112 2.25 -19.67 -4.15
C LYS A 112 1.05 -20.39 -3.54
N ILE A 113 0.47 -19.85 -2.47
CA ILE A 113 -0.72 -20.44 -1.84
C ILE A 113 -1.94 -20.28 -2.75
N GLY A 114 -2.14 -19.09 -3.31
CA GLY A 114 -3.25 -18.79 -4.22
C GLY A 114 -3.24 -19.66 -5.48
N ALA A 115 -2.06 -19.88 -6.07
CA ALA A 115 -1.90 -20.67 -7.30
C ALA A 115 -2.19 -22.18 -7.14
N ARG A 116 -2.32 -22.71 -5.91
CA ARG A 116 -2.55 -24.16 -5.68
C ARG A 116 -3.86 -24.68 -6.24
N LYS A 117 -4.87 -23.81 -6.38
CA LYS A 117 -6.25 -24.19 -6.80
C LYS A 117 -6.64 -23.65 -8.18
N ILE A 118 -5.69 -23.06 -8.91
CA ILE A 118 -5.93 -22.36 -10.17
C ILE A 118 -5.62 -23.28 -11.34
N ALA A 119 -6.32 -23.13 -12.47
CA ALA A 119 -6.07 -23.88 -13.70
C ALA A 119 -4.71 -23.49 -14.33
N ASP A 120 -4.09 -24.38 -15.11
CA ASP A 120 -2.71 -24.18 -15.58
C ASP A 120 -2.55 -22.99 -16.55
N ASP A 121 -3.58 -22.66 -17.31
CA ASP A 121 -3.65 -21.48 -18.19
C ASP A 121 -3.75 -20.17 -17.40
N GLU A 122 -4.57 -20.13 -16.34
CA GLU A 122 -4.67 -18.98 -15.43
C GLU A 122 -3.39 -18.78 -14.60
N LYS A 123 -2.61 -19.83 -14.35
CA LYS A 123 -1.32 -19.73 -13.62
C LYS A 123 -0.30 -18.88 -14.36
N VAL A 124 -0.26 -18.93 -15.70
CA VAL A 124 0.73 -18.18 -16.49
C VAL A 124 0.51 -16.68 -16.32
N ALA A 125 -0.73 -16.21 -16.48
CA ALA A 125 -1.06 -14.79 -16.30
C ALA A 125 -0.77 -14.30 -14.87
N ILE A 126 -1.01 -15.13 -13.86
CA ILE A 126 -0.69 -14.81 -12.46
C ILE A 126 0.82 -14.72 -12.25
N GLN A 127 1.60 -15.62 -12.85
CA GLN A 127 3.07 -15.58 -12.76
C GLN A 127 3.64 -14.34 -13.43
N GLU A 128 3.14 -13.95 -14.60
CA GLU A 128 3.54 -12.72 -15.29
C GLU A 128 3.23 -11.48 -14.44
N THR A 129 2.02 -11.41 -13.88
CA THR A 129 1.61 -10.33 -12.98
C THR A 129 2.49 -10.26 -11.74
N LEU A 130 2.79 -11.41 -11.13
CA LEU A 130 3.64 -11.48 -9.94
C LEU A 130 5.07 -11.07 -10.26
N HIS A 131 5.59 -11.45 -11.42
CA HIS A 131 6.93 -11.11 -11.88
C HIS A 131 7.07 -9.61 -12.08
N GLU A 132 6.14 -8.98 -12.83
CA GLU A 132 6.08 -7.52 -13.01
C GLU A 132 6.05 -6.80 -11.66
N LYS A 133 5.15 -7.23 -10.78
CA LYS A 133 4.95 -6.61 -9.48
C LYS A 133 6.20 -6.70 -8.60
N THR A 134 6.88 -7.84 -8.63
CA THR A 134 8.11 -8.08 -7.87
C THR A 134 9.27 -7.26 -8.41
N GLN A 135 9.47 -7.25 -9.73
CA GLN A 135 10.52 -6.45 -10.36
C GLN A 135 10.31 -4.96 -10.09
N ALA A 136 9.10 -4.46 -10.30
CA ALA A 136 8.77 -3.07 -10.06
C ALA A 136 8.93 -2.69 -8.57
N LEU A 137 8.60 -3.59 -7.65
CA LEU A 137 8.82 -3.35 -6.22
C LEU A 137 10.30 -3.18 -5.89
N PHE A 138 11.19 -4.02 -6.43
CA PHE A 138 12.64 -3.86 -6.25
C PHE A 138 13.16 -2.53 -6.79
N GLU A 139 12.77 -2.19 -8.02
CA GLU A 139 13.14 -0.92 -8.66
C GLU A 139 12.67 0.29 -7.84
N ASP A 140 11.41 0.26 -7.36
CA ASP A 140 10.84 1.35 -6.54
C ASP A 140 11.54 1.45 -5.18
N MET A 141 11.85 0.32 -4.54
CA MET A 141 12.60 0.28 -3.28
C MET A 141 13.98 0.93 -3.44
N LEU A 142 14.71 0.59 -4.51
CA LEU A 142 16.01 1.19 -4.80
C LEU A 142 15.87 2.69 -5.06
N ASN A 143 14.94 3.09 -5.92
CA ASN A 143 14.72 4.50 -6.25
C ASN A 143 14.42 5.35 -5.01
N PHE A 144 13.48 4.89 -4.16
CA PHE A 144 13.15 5.62 -2.94
C PHE A 144 14.27 5.54 -1.90
N ALA A 145 15.01 4.44 -1.78
CA ALA A 145 16.14 4.34 -0.86
C ALA A 145 17.28 5.31 -1.23
N GLU A 146 17.62 5.41 -2.52
CA GLU A 146 18.60 6.37 -3.04
C GLU A 146 18.13 7.81 -2.78
N ARG A 147 16.90 8.13 -3.18
CA ARG A 147 16.30 9.45 -2.91
C ARG A 147 16.35 9.81 -1.43
N ASN A 148 16.00 8.87 -0.55
CA ASN A 148 15.95 9.13 0.89
C ASN A 148 17.35 9.33 1.49
N ARG A 149 18.38 8.66 0.93
CA ARG A 149 19.78 8.88 1.29
C ARG A 149 20.21 10.30 0.90
N ASP A 150 19.91 10.72 -0.32
CA ASP A 150 20.34 12.03 -0.83
C ASP A 150 19.70 13.18 -0.08
N VAL A 151 18.39 13.10 0.17
CA VAL A 151 17.68 14.10 0.97
C VAL A 151 18.25 14.21 2.39
N ARG A 152 18.70 13.09 2.98
CA ARG A 152 19.33 13.10 4.31
C ARG A 152 20.70 13.78 4.32
N ILE A 153 21.46 13.69 3.23
CA ILE A 153 22.79 14.30 3.11
C ILE A 153 22.70 15.81 2.82
N SER A 154 21.62 16.25 2.16
CA SER A 154 21.39 17.66 1.81
C SER A 154 20.81 18.55 2.93
N GLN A 155 20.51 17.98 4.10
CA GLN A 155 19.97 18.67 5.29
C GLN A 155 21.07 18.87 6.34
#